data_AF-A0A2R6I377-F1
#
_entry.id   AF-A0A2R6I377-F1
#
_cell.length_a   1.000
_cell.length_b   1.000
_cell.length_c   1.000
_cell.angle_alpha   90.00
_cell.angle_beta   90.00
_cell.angle_gamma   90.00
#
_symmetry.space_group_name_H-M   'P 1'
#
loop_
_entity.id
_entity.type
_entity.pdbx_description
1 polymer ?
#
loop_
_entity_poly.entity_id
_entity_poly.type
_entity_poly.pdbx_seq_one_letter_code
_entity_poly.pdbx_strand_id
1 'polypeptide(L)'
;MSVQQHLERLFTWESLENTERGVEFELKNRLIEGELHDVGGWMLDGEDVAPEKITLELSDGTLLEAEAVSPDNPVPFDLAETVQVIADVPRLRKGTHTLGIEIDIGGFGMVGFETDDDVTEADLVDIDPADYTVAELEDLVTDLREPAELERLLERERGGKDRKTAVEAIEERLETAREEAPDEEEIEYTAENAAPGGSLVEELLVDILESPQRVTVYLTALRLQPTTPGAVAGQTLFTEETVEDTLGDFEMEGIADRNDDGEYEVVSPVTVIRKRQNRLWNLLSRGL
;
A
#
# COMPACT_ATOMS: atom_id res chain seq x y z
N MET A 1 15.09 11.73 -0.10
CA MET A 1 14.05 10.70 -0.26
C MET A 1 13.44 10.50 1.10
N SER A 2 12.12 10.65 1.21
CA SER A 2 11.43 10.54 2.49
C SER A 2 11.40 9.07 2.97
N VAL A 3 11.02 8.90 4.22
CA VAL A 3 10.71 7.63 4.89
C VAL A 3 9.63 6.86 4.16
N GLN A 4 8.58 7.61 3.80
CA GLN A 4 7.44 7.20 2.99
C GLN A 4 7.95 6.57 1.70
N GLN A 5 8.84 7.24 0.95
CA GLN A 5 9.47 6.69 -0.28
C GLN A 5 10.33 5.44 -0.08
N HIS A 6 10.66 5.07 1.16
CA HIS A 6 11.33 3.81 1.46
C HIS A 6 10.36 2.73 1.92
N LEU A 7 9.37 3.06 2.75
CA LEU A 7 8.25 2.19 3.15
C LEU A 7 7.34 1.84 1.95
N GLU A 8 7.16 2.77 1.02
CA GLU A 8 6.53 2.60 -0.30
C GLU A 8 7.33 1.67 -1.23
N ARG A 9 8.60 1.39 -0.94
CA ARG A 9 9.40 0.38 -1.68
C ARG A 9 9.44 -0.97 -0.95
N LEU A 10 8.86 -1.03 0.25
CA LEU A 10 8.87 -2.16 1.18
C LEU A 10 7.56 -2.95 1.14
N PHE A 11 6.49 -2.32 0.68
CA PHE A 11 5.40 -3.00 0.01
C PHE A 11 5.49 -2.65 -1.48
N THR A 12 5.12 -3.59 -2.35
CA THR A 12 5.04 -3.29 -3.78
C THR A 12 3.59 -3.49 -4.17
N TRP A 13 2.99 -2.39 -4.62
CA TRP A 13 1.73 -2.39 -5.32
C TRP A 13 2.05 -2.63 -6.78
N GLU A 14 1.54 -3.74 -7.29
CA GLU A 14 1.59 -4.06 -8.71
C GLU A 14 0.18 -4.49 -9.10
N SER A 15 -0.09 -4.42 -10.40
CA SER A 15 -1.32 -4.96 -10.98
C SER A 15 -2.59 -4.25 -10.54
N LEU A 16 -2.58 -2.91 -10.43
CA LEU A 16 -3.84 -2.16 -10.37
C LEU A 16 -4.65 -2.44 -11.64
N GLU A 17 -5.79 -3.11 -11.49
CA GLU A 17 -6.62 -3.49 -12.62
C GLU A 17 -8.11 -3.41 -12.30
N ASN A 18 -8.91 -3.16 -13.34
CA ASN A 18 -10.35 -3.25 -13.27
C ASN A 18 -10.78 -4.70 -13.50
N THR A 19 -11.51 -5.28 -12.56
CA THR A 19 -12.04 -6.63 -12.67
C THR A 19 -13.57 -6.65 -12.65
N GLU A 20 -14.16 -7.83 -12.80
CA GLU A 20 -15.60 -8.02 -12.59
C GLU A 20 -16.03 -7.72 -11.14
N ARG A 21 -15.10 -7.77 -10.18
CA ARG A 21 -15.34 -7.58 -8.74
C ARG A 21 -15.10 -6.15 -8.25
N GLY A 22 -14.73 -5.24 -9.15
CA GLY A 22 -14.43 -3.84 -8.84
C GLY A 22 -13.00 -3.48 -9.25
N VAL A 23 -12.26 -2.88 -8.34
CA VAL A 23 -10.85 -2.51 -8.52
C VAL A 23 -10.00 -3.44 -7.68
N GLU A 24 -8.96 -4.01 -8.27
CA GLU A 24 -8.05 -4.91 -7.58
C GLU A 24 -6.59 -4.49 -7.72
N PHE A 25 -5.77 -4.85 -6.74
CA PHE A 25 -4.33 -4.71 -6.80
C PHE A 25 -3.63 -5.69 -5.86
N GLU A 26 -2.36 -5.96 -6.15
CA GLU A 26 -1.52 -6.83 -5.34
C GLU A 26 -0.80 -6.03 -4.25
N LEU A 27 -0.91 -6.45 -2.98
CA LEU A 27 -0.08 -5.95 -1.89
C LEU A 27 0.94 -7.02 -1.48
N LYS A 28 2.22 -6.73 -1.70
CA LYS A 28 3.30 -7.67 -1.37
C LYS A 28 4.16 -7.19 -0.21
N ASN A 29 4.30 -8.01 0.84
CA ASN A 29 5.25 -7.74 1.93
C ASN A 29 6.68 -8.05 1.48
N ARG A 30 7.58 -7.05 1.50
CA ARG A 30 9.01 -7.25 1.20
C ARG A 30 9.94 -6.95 2.37
N LEU A 31 9.39 -6.72 3.56
CA LEU A 31 10.13 -6.14 4.67
C LEU A 31 10.39 -7.13 5.81
N ILE A 32 9.34 -7.75 6.35
CA ILE A 32 9.38 -8.40 7.68
C ILE A 32 8.45 -9.62 7.75
N GLU A 33 8.76 -10.55 8.65
CA GLU A 33 7.77 -11.53 9.13
C GLU A 33 6.77 -10.84 10.08
N GLY A 34 5.48 -11.08 9.90
CA GLY A 34 4.46 -10.26 10.53
C GLY A 34 3.05 -10.80 10.40
N GLU A 35 2.18 -10.18 11.18
CA GLU A 35 0.75 -10.45 11.21
C GLU A 35 0.02 -9.11 11.02
N LEU A 36 -0.94 -9.07 10.10
CA LEU A 36 -1.89 -7.97 9.96
C LEU A 36 -2.91 -8.08 11.09
N HIS A 37 -2.98 -7.02 11.89
CA HIS A 37 -3.89 -6.88 13.02
C HIS A 37 -5.06 -5.96 12.70
N ASP A 38 -4.93 -5.09 11.72
CA ASP A 38 -6.02 -4.25 11.22
C ASP A 38 -5.69 -3.82 9.79
N VAL A 39 -6.74 -3.54 9.04
CA VAL A 39 -6.66 -3.08 7.65
C VAL A 39 -7.61 -1.89 7.52
N GLY A 40 -7.29 -0.88 8.32
CA GLY A 40 -8.23 0.12 8.84
C GLY A 40 -8.56 1.28 7.91
N GLY A 41 -7.79 1.52 6.85
CA GLY A 41 -8.04 2.63 5.92
C GLY A 41 -7.62 2.32 4.50
N TRP A 42 -8.48 2.65 3.54
CA TRP A 42 -8.19 2.53 2.11
C TRP A 42 -8.58 3.83 1.44
N MET A 43 -7.78 4.26 0.47
CA MET A 43 -8.02 5.49 -0.27
C MET A 43 -7.78 5.24 -1.75
N LEU A 44 -8.63 5.83 -2.59
CA LEU A 44 -8.50 5.80 -4.03
C LEU A 44 -8.76 7.21 -4.57
N ASP A 45 -7.79 7.80 -5.26
CA ASP A 45 -7.81 9.18 -5.77
C ASP A 45 -8.18 10.23 -4.71
N GLY A 46 -7.72 10.03 -3.47
CA GLY A 46 -8.02 10.92 -2.34
C GLY A 46 -9.38 10.68 -1.66
N GLU A 47 -10.18 9.71 -2.14
CA GLU A 47 -11.46 9.32 -1.53
C GLU A 47 -11.32 8.07 -0.67
N ASP A 48 -11.82 8.14 0.58
CA ASP A 48 -11.82 6.99 1.49
C ASP A 48 -12.75 5.88 0.99
N VAL A 49 -12.25 4.65 0.93
CA VAL A 49 -13.04 3.45 0.65
C VAL A 49 -13.43 2.80 1.98
N ALA A 50 -14.73 2.58 2.16
CA ALA A 50 -15.26 1.98 3.39
C ALA A 50 -14.74 0.53 3.56
N PRO A 51 -14.33 0.10 4.77
CA PRO A 51 -13.81 -1.24 5.01
C PRO A 51 -14.75 -2.38 4.58
N GLU A 52 -16.06 -2.17 4.71
CA GLU A 52 -17.11 -3.11 4.25
C GLU A 52 -17.04 -3.43 2.75
N LYS A 53 -16.42 -2.56 1.94
CA LYS A 53 -16.22 -2.73 0.50
C LYS A 53 -14.91 -3.42 0.15
N ILE A 54 -14.10 -3.76 1.16
CA ILE A 54 -12.77 -4.31 0.95
C ILE A 54 -12.75 -5.79 1.34
N THR A 55 -12.34 -6.61 0.38
CA THR A 55 -12.03 -8.01 0.59
C THR A 55 -10.56 -8.26 0.31
N LEU A 56 -9.93 -9.05 1.18
CA LEU A 56 -8.58 -9.57 1.01
C LEU A 56 -8.68 -11.00 0.51
N GLU A 57 -7.94 -11.31 -0.55
CA GLU A 57 -7.72 -12.66 -1.03
C GLU A 57 -6.27 -13.07 -0.69
N LEU A 58 -6.14 -14.03 0.22
CA LEU A 58 -4.86 -14.53 0.67
C LEU A 58 -4.23 -15.44 -0.40
N SER A 59 -2.93 -15.70 -0.26
CA SER A 59 -2.16 -16.54 -1.19
C SER A 59 -2.68 -17.99 -1.34
N ASP A 60 -3.47 -18.48 -0.37
CA ASP A 60 -4.12 -19.80 -0.42
C ASP A 60 -5.53 -19.78 -1.04
N GLY A 61 -6.00 -18.61 -1.50
CA GLY A 61 -7.32 -18.36 -2.08
C GLY A 61 -8.42 -18.09 -1.05
N THR A 62 -8.08 -17.96 0.24
CA THR A 62 -9.05 -17.59 1.27
C THR A 62 -9.47 -16.14 1.10
N LEU A 63 -10.79 -15.91 1.03
CA LEU A 63 -11.38 -14.57 1.03
C LEU A 63 -11.71 -14.13 2.46
N LEU A 64 -11.29 -12.93 2.84
CA LEU A 64 -11.52 -12.31 4.14
C LEU A 64 -12.02 -10.87 3.95
N GLU A 65 -13.11 -10.52 4.62
CA GLU A 65 -13.52 -9.12 4.74
C GLU A 65 -12.48 -8.36 5.56
N ALA A 66 -12.14 -7.12 5.18
CA ALA A 66 -11.13 -6.34 5.89
C ALA A 66 -11.45 -6.19 7.39
N GLU A 67 -12.73 -6.02 7.74
CA GLU A 67 -13.20 -5.88 9.13
C GLU A 67 -13.03 -7.17 9.98
N ALA A 68 -12.79 -8.32 9.34
CA ALA A 68 -12.54 -9.58 10.04
C ALA A 68 -11.10 -9.68 10.56
N VAL A 69 -10.20 -8.84 10.05
CA VAL A 69 -8.81 -8.74 10.52
C VAL A 69 -8.79 -7.93 11.80
N SER A 70 -8.29 -8.52 12.87
CA SER A 70 -8.22 -7.87 14.18
C SER A 70 -7.05 -8.42 15.00
N PRO A 71 -6.62 -7.76 16.10
CA PRO A 71 -5.60 -8.32 16.99
C PRO A 71 -6.00 -9.68 17.60
N ASP A 72 -7.32 -9.96 17.70
CA ASP A 72 -7.84 -11.25 18.20
C ASP A 72 -7.92 -12.32 17.08
N ASN A 73 -7.89 -11.90 15.82
CA ASN A 73 -7.92 -12.76 14.64
C ASN A 73 -6.95 -12.20 13.57
N PRO A 74 -5.63 -12.27 13.83
CA PRO A 74 -4.64 -11.70 12.93
C PRO A 74 -4.49 -12.53 11.65
N VAL A 75 -4.15 -11.87 10.55
CA VAL A 75 -3.84 -12.53 9.27
C VAL A 75 -2.32 -12.63 9.11
N PRO A 76 -1.76 -13.83 8.89
CA PRO A 76 -0.35 -13.97 8.55
C PRO A 76 -0.02 -13.14 7.31
N PHE A 77 1.04 -12.36 7.39
CA PHE A 77 1.54 -11.59 6.26
C PHE A 77 3.06 -11.56 6.36
N ASP A 78 3.65 -12.73 6.14
CA ASP A 78 5.08 -12.94 6.28
C ASP A 78 5.87 -12.33 5.13
N LEU A 79 7.20 -12.33 5.27
CA LEU A 79 8.10 -11.82 4.26
C LEU A 79 7.89 -12.54 2.92
N ALA A 80 7.75 -11.76 1.85
CA ALA A 80 7.45 -12.18 0.49
C ALA A 80 6.03 -12.73 0.26
N GLU A 81 5.16 -12.71 1.27
CA GLU A 81 3.75 -12.99 1.06
C GLU A 81 3.06 -11.85 0.32
N THR A 82 2.01 -12.25 -0.38
CA THR A 82 1.17 -11.40 -1.20
C THR A 82 -0.27 -11.56 -0.72
N VAL A 83 -0.98 -10.44 -0.65
CA VAL A 83 -2.43 -10.39 -0.48
C VAL A 83 -3.02 -9.61 -1.65
N GLN A 84 -4.01 -10.18 -2.32
CA GLN A 84 -4.78 -9.47 -3.33
C GLN A 84 -5.85 -8.65 -2.63
N VAL A 85 -5.91 -7.37 -2.93
CA VAL A 85 -6.90 -6.44 -2.36
C VAL A 85 -7.98 -6.20 -3.40
N ILE A 86 -9.23 -6.28 -2.96
CA ILE A 86 -10.40 -6.25 -3.85
C ILE A 86 -11.37 -5.25 -3.28
N ALA A 87 -11.52 -4.13 -3.99
CA ALA A 87 -12.39 -3.04 -3.61
C ALA A 87 -13.65 -3.06 -4.47
N ASP A 88 -14.80 -3.23 -3.83
CA ASP A 88 -16.13 -3.11 -4.44
C ASP A 88 -16.48 -1.63 -4.64
N VAL A 89 -15.83 -1.04 -5.63
CA VAL A 89 -15.94 0.36 -6.05
C VAL A 89 -16.05 0.46 -7.57
N PRO A 90 -16.60 1.57 -8.10
CA PRO A 90 -16.65 1.78 -9.54
C PRO A 90 -15.26 1.71 -10.20
N ARG A 91 -15.19 1.06 -11.35
CA ARG A 91 -13.95 0.80 -12.09
C ARG A 91 -13.24 2.08 -12.49
N LEU A 92 -11.92 2.10 -12.38
CA LEU A 92 -11.09 3.25 -12.69
C LEU A 92 -11.08 3.58 -14.19
N ARG A 93 -10.75 4.82 -14.51
CA ARG A 93 -10.51 5.22 -15.90
C ARG A 93 -9.08 4.89 -16.29
N LYS A 94 -8.74 5.06 -17.57
CA LYS A 94 -7.32 5.08 -17.94
C LYS A 94 -6.63 6.31 -17.36
N GLY A 95 -5.40 6.12 -16.91
CA GLY A 95 -4.57 7.19 -16.36
C GLY A 95 -3.93 6.80 -15.03
N THR A 96 -3.22 7.76 -14.45
CA THR A 96 -2.56 7.61 -13.16
C THR A 96 -3.59 7.76 -12.04
N HIS A 97 -3.60 6.81 -11.13
CA HIS A 97 -4.48 6.76 -9.96
C HIS A 97 -3.66 6.65 -8.69
N THR A 98 -4.08 7.36 -7.64
CA THR A 98 -3.40 7.34 -6.34
C THR A 98 -4.11 6.36 -5.41
N LEU A 99 -3.38 5.35 -4.95
CA LEU A 99 -3.83 4.32 -4.01
C LEU A 99 -3.25 4.60 -2.63
N GLY A 100 -4.09 4.58 -1.60
CA GLY A 100 -3.68 4.66 -0.20
C GLY A 100 -4.15 3.46 0.63
N ILE A 101 -3.33 3.04 1.58
CA ILE A 101 -3.66 1.96 2.52
C ILE A 101 -3.10 2.27 3.91
N GLU A 102 -3.88 1.99 4.94
CA GLU A 102 -3.50 2.03 6.35
C GLU A 102 -3.70 0.64 6.97
N ILE A 103 -2.63 0.05 7.52
CA ILE A 103 -2.62 -1.28 8.13
C ILE A 103 -1.95 -1.26 9.51
N ASP A 104 -2.48 -2.02 10.47
CA ASP A 104 -1.79 -2.29 11.74
C ASP A 104 -1.00 -3.60 11.60
N ILE A 105 0.31 -3.53 11.80
CA ILE A 105 1.18 -4.70 11.78
C ILE A 105 1.61 -5.03 13.21
N GLY A 106 1.41 -6.28 13.61
CA GLY A 106 1.78 -6.80 14.93
C GLY A 106 3.23 -6.47 15.31
N GLY A 107 3.40 -5.65 16.35
CA GLY A 107 4.71 -5.23 16.86
C GLY A 107 5.28 -3.96 16.23
N PHE A 108 4.63 -3.40 15.19
CA PHE A 108 5.02 -2.17 14.51
C PHE A 108 3.99 -1.06 14.69
N GLY A 109 2.71 -1.40 14.86
CA GLY A 109 1.62 -0.44 14.96
C GLY A 109 1.07 -0.06 13.59
N MET A 110 0.28 1.03 13.56
CA MET A 110 -0.37 1.51 12.35
C MET A 110 0.64 2.10 11.37
N VAL A 111 0.60 1.66 10.11
CA VAL A 111 1.43 2.12 9.01
C VAL A 111 0.55 2.49 7.83
N GLY A 112 0.70 3.72 7.35
CA GLY A 112 0.01 4.24 6.17
C GLY A 112 0.96 4.39 4.97
N PHE A 113 0.46 4.08 3.78
CA PHE A 113 1.20 4.17 2.53
C PHE A 113 0.33 4.77 1.43
N GLU A 114 0.95 5.47 0.49
CA GLU A 114 0.31 6.01 -0.69
C GLU A 114 1.22 5.76 -1.91
N THR A 115 0.64 5.41 -3.05
CA THR A 115 1.39 5.18 -4.29
C THR A 115 0.55 5.54 -5.51
N ASP A 116 1.22 5.83 -6.62
CA ASP A 116 0.57 6.07 -7.90
C ASP A 116 0.77 4.84 -8.81
N ASP A 117 -0.30 4.36 -9.43
CA ASP A 117 -0.24 3.33 -10.47
C ASP A 117 -1.06 3.75 -11.70
N ASP A 118 -0.70 3.24 -12.87
CA ASP A 118 -1.33 3.59 -14.13
C ASP A 118 -2.30 2.50 -14.57
N VAL A 119 -3.58 2.85 -14.74
CA VAL A 119 -4.54 1.99 -15.44
C VAL A 119 -4.37 2.21 -16.94
N THR A 120 -3.92 1.16 -17.64
CA THR A 120 -3.75 1.16 -19.09
C THR A 120 -4.89 0.43 -19.79
N GLU A 121 -4.87 0.40 -21.12
CA GLU A 121 -5.88 -0.34 -21.90
C GLU A 121 -5.87 -1.86 -21.61
N ALA A 122 -4.75 -2.41 -21.17
CA ALA A 122 -4.63 -3.83 -20.82
C ALA A 122 -5.33 -4.17 -19.50
N ASP A 123 -5.49 -3.18 -18.61
CA ASP A 123 -6.02 -3.33 -17.26
C ASP A 123 -7.53 -3.04 -17.20
N LEU A 124 -8.11 -2.75 -18.36
CA LEU A 124 -9.55 -2.57 -18.53
C LEU A 124 -10.26 -3.91 -18.68
N VAL A 125 -11.39 -4.04 -18.01
CA VAL A 125 -12.15 -5.30 -18.01
C VAL A 125 -12.72 -5.58 -19.40
N ASP A 126 -12.66 -6.84 -19.82
CA ASP A 126 -13.17 -7.29 -21.11
C ASP A 126 -14.42 -8.17 -20.95
N ILE A 127 -15.57 -7.51 -20.80
CA ILE A 127 -16.85 -8.16 -20.53
C ILE A 127 -17.45 -8.76 -21.81
N ASP A 128 -17.93 -10.00 -21.76
CA ASP A 128 -18.84 -10.55 -22.78
C ASP A 128 -20.29 -10.35 -22.33
N PRO A 129 -21.07 -9.49 -22.99
CA PRO A 129 -22.45 -9.23 -22.58
C PRO A 129 -23.34 -10.49 -22.69
N ALA A 130 -22.94 -11.51 -23.47
CA ALA A 130 -23.70 -12.74 -23.62
C ALA A 130 -23.77 -13.57 -22.32
N ASP A 131 -22.80 -13.40 -21.41
CA ASP A 131 -22.71 -14.10 -20.14
C ASP A 131 -23.66 -13.54 -19.08
N TYR A 132 -24.22 -12.35 -19.33
CA TYR A 132 -25.09 -11.63 -18.41
C TYR A 132 -26.54 -11.58 -18.90
N THR A 133 -27.49 -11.57 -17.98
CA THR A 133 -28.86 -11.13 -18.26
C THR A 133 -28.91 -9.62 -18.49
N VAL A 134 -30.02 -9.11 -19.02
CA VAL A 134 -30.17 -7.64 -19.22
C VAL A 134 -30.06 -6.89 -17.90
N ALA A 135 -30.69 -7.40 -16.84
CA ALA A 135 -30.69 -6.72 -15.53
C ALA A 135 -29.31 -6.73 -14.88
N GLU A 136 -28.59 -7.86 -14.95
CA GLU A 136 -27.20 -7.93 -14.43
C GLU A 136 -26.26 -7.04 -15.24
N LEU A 137 -26.45 -6.98 -16.56
CA LEU A 137 -25.66 -6.11 -17.42
C LEU A 137 -25.96 -4.62 -17.17
N GLU A 138 -27.22 -4.26 -16.92
CA GLU A 138 -27.62 -2.89 -16.56
C GLU A 138 -26.92 -2.44 -15.27
N ASP A 139 -26.85 -3.30 -14.26
CA ASP A 139 -26.16 -3.05 -12.99
C ASP A 139 -24.65 -2.87 -13.21
N LEU A 140 -24.00 -3.85 -13.86
CA LEU A 140 -22.57 -3.85 -14.18
C LEU A 140 -22.13 -2.62 -14.99
N VAL A 141 -22.99 -2.14 -15.90
CA VAL A 141 -22.71 -0.98 -16.74
C VAL A 141 -22.62 0.31 -15.92
N THR A 142 -23.33 0.42 -14.79
CA THR A 142 -23.26 1.63 -13.97
C THR A 142 -21.85 1.87 -13.41
N ASP A 143 -21.12 0.80 -13.11
CA ASP A 143 -19.77 0.85 -12.52
C ASP A 143 -18.66 1.07 -13.56
N LEU A 144 -18.95 0.89 -14.85
CA LEU A 144 -18.00 1.15 -15.93
C LEU A 144 -17.84 2.66 -16.14
N ARG A 145 -16.65 3.20 -15.87
CA ARG A 145 -16.36 4.64 -16.01
C ARG A 145 -15.57 5.00 -17.26
N GLU A 146 -14.92 4.03 -17.89
CA GLU A 146 -14.04 4.26 -19.05
C GLU A 146 -14.81 4.13 -20.38
N PRO A 147 -14.85 5.17 -21.23
CA PRO A 147 -15.52 5.12 -22.53
C PRO A 147 -15.05 3.95 -23.41
N ALA A 148 -13.76 3.62 -23.40
CA ALA A 148 -13.22 2.53 -24.20
C ALA A 148 -13.75 1.14 -23.78
N GLU A 149 -14.08 0.91 -22.51
CA GLU A 149 -14.73 -0.33 -22.06
C GLU A 149 -16.16 -0.41 -22.59
N LEU A 150 -16.90 0.68 -22.44
CA LEU A 150 -18.30 0.79 -22.86
C LEU A 150 -18.45 0.66 -24.39
N GLU A 151 -17.52 1.22 -25.16
CA GLU A 151 -17.48 1.06 -26.62
C GLU A 151 -17.27 -0.39 -27.05
N ARG A 152 -16.29 -1.09 -26.44
CA ARG A 152 -16.04 -2.52 -26.70
C ARG A 152 -17.26 -3.37 -26.32
N LEU A 153 -17.86 -3.09 -25.17
CA LEU A 153 -19.06 -3.77 -24.69
C LEU A 153 -20.26 -3.57 -25.64
N LEU A 154 -20.47 -2.34 -26.11
CA LEU A 154 -21.52 -1.98 -27.06
C LEU A 154 -21.35 -2.69 -28.41
N GLU A 155 -20.12 -2.73 -28.93
CA GLU A 155 -19.81 -3.44 -30.18
C GLU A 155 -20.15 -4.93 -30.06
N ARG A 156 -19.76 -5.56 -28.94
CA ARG A 156 -20.07 -6.96 -28.66
C ARG A 156 -21.57 -7.21 -28.55
N GLU A 157 -22.30 -6.38 -27.83
CA GLU A 157 -23.74 -6.56 -27.67
C GLU A 157 -24.47 -6.45 -29.02
N ARG A 158 -24.12 -5.46 -29.85
CA ARG A 158 -24.67 -5.27 -31.20
C ARG A 158 -24.29 -6.38 -32.18
N GLY A 159 -23.06 -6.90 -32.06
CA GLY A 159 -22.59 -8.04 -32.85
C GLY A 159 -23.19 -9.38 -32.41
N GLY A 160 -23.65 -9.46 -31.16
CA GLY A 160 -24.19 -10.65 -30.53
C GLY A 160 -25.72 -10.70 -30.49
N LYS A 161 -26.29 -10.57 -29.28
CA LYS A 161 -27.74 -10.74 -29.04
C LYS A 161 -28.57 -9.51 -29.42
N ASP A 162 -27.94 -8.34 -29.57
CA ASP A 162 -28.54 -7.05 -29.93
C ASP A 162 -29.82 -6.72 -29.12
N ARG A 163 -29.74 -6.90 -27.79
CA ARG A 163 -30.85 -6.65 -26.89
C ARG A 163 -31.00 -5.15 -26.73
N LYS A 164 -32.10 -4.60 -27.27
CA LYS A 164 -32.37 -3.15 -27.29
C LYS A 164 -32.18 -2.45 -25.94
N THR A 165 -32.72 -3.03 -24.87
CA THR A 165 -32.61 -2.45 -23.52
C THR A 165 -31.16 -2.39 -23.04
N ALA A 166 -30.38 -3.45 -23.28
CA ALA A 166 -28.96 -3.46 -22.94
C ALA A 166 -28.15 -2.45 -23.78
N VAL A 167 -28.43 -2.38 -25.09
CA VAL A 167 -27.80 -1.41 -26.00
C VAL A 167 -28.08 0.02 -25.54
N GLU A 168 -29.34 0.35 -25.23
CA GLU A 168 -29.74 1.68 -24.74
C GLU A 168 -29.03 2.03 -23.42
N ALA A 169 -28.96 1.09 -22.48
CA ALA A 169 -28.26 1.31 -21.20
C ALA A 169 -26.76 1.56 -21.38
N ILE A 170 -26.09 0.79 -22.25
CA ILE A 170 -24.66 0.98 -22.54
C ILE A 170 -24.41 2.33 -23.25
N GLU A 171 -25.27 2.72 -24.19
CA GLU A 171 -25.15 4.00 -24.90
C GLU A 171 -25.34 5.20 -23.97
N GLU A 172 -26.34 5.16 -23.09
CA GLU A 172 -26.58 6.21 -22.09
C GLU A 172 -25.37 6.36 -21.17
N ARG A 173 -24.86 5.24 -20.65
CA ARG A 173 -23.67 5.28 -19.80
C ARG A 173 -22.43 5.80 -20.52
N LEU A 174 -22.23 5.42 -21.78
CA LEU A 174 -21.12 5.89 -22.62
C LEU A 174 -21.16 7.41 -22.84
N GLU A 175 -22.35 7.97 -23.05
CA GLU A 175 -22.53 9.42 -23.14
C GLU A 175 -22.09 10.09 -21.84
N THR A 176 -22.60 9.64 -20.69
CA THR A 176 -22.21 10.16 -19.37
C THR A 176 -20.70 10.02 -19.12
N ALA A 177 -20.10 8.86 -19.43
CA ALA A 177 -18.68 8.62 -19.22
C ALA A 177 -17.78 9.55 -20.05
N ARG A 178 -18.22 9.95 -21.24
CA ARG A 178 -17.50 10.93 -22.09
C ARG A 178 -17.62 12.35 -21.57
N GLU A 179 -18.78 12.73 -21.05
CA GLU A 179 -19.00 14.06 -20.46
C GLU A 179 -18.20 14.25 -19.17
N GLU A 180 -18.05 13.18 -18.39
CA GLU A 180 -17.28 13.17 -17.16
C GLU A 180 -15.77 13.07 -17.37
N ALA A 181 -15.29 12.78 -18.60
CA ALA A 181 -13.86 12.62 -18.87
C ALA A 181 -13.13 13.97 -18.64
N PRO A 182 -12.03 13.98 -17.87
CA PRO A 182 -11.24 15.20 -17.70
C PRO A 182 -10.65 15.65 -19.04
N ASP A 183 -10.54 16.96 -19.26
CA ASP A 183 -9.88 17.52 -20.44
C ASP A 183 -8.40 17.05 -20.46
N GLU A 184 -7.93 16.51 -21.58
CA GLU A 184 -6.57 15.93 -21.77
C GLU A 184 -5.39 16.85 -21.38
N GLU A 185 -5.64 18.14 -21.09
CA GLU A 185 -4.62 19.15 -20.76
C GLU A 185 -4.40 19.38 -19.25
N GLU A 186 -5.17 18.75 -18.34
CA GLU A 186 -5.12 19.03 -16.89
C GLU A 186 -4.65 17.85 -16.03
N ILE A 187 -3.60 17.13 -16.46
CA ILE A 187 -2.81 16.28 -15.54
C ILE A 187 -1.63 17.13 -15.03
N GLU A 188 -1.93 18.08 -14.14
CA GLU A 188 -0.90 18.82 -13.41
C GLU A 188 -0.47 18.00 -12.19
N TYR A 189 0.71 17.36 -12.28
CA TYR A 189 1.39 16.76 -11.13
C TYR A 189 1.72 17.86 -10.12
N THR A 190 0.90 18.03 -9.08
CA THR A 190 1.20 18.94 -7.97
C THR A 190 1.53 18.14 -6.71
N ALA A 191 2.68 18.46 -6.12
CA ALA A 191 3.18 17.86 -4.88
C ALA A 191 2.40 18.31 -3.61
N GLU A 192 1.16 18.79 -3.75
CA GLU A 192 0.40 19.45 -2.68
C GLU A 192 -0.74 18.60 -2.09
N ASN A 193 -0.95 17.36 -2.55
CA ASN A 193 -1.97 16.46 -1.95
C ASN A 193 -1.45 15.52 -0.86
N ALA A 194 -0.15 15.57 -0.53
CA ALA A 194 0.38 14.87 0.62
C ALA A 194 -0.02 15.59 1.93
N ALA A 195 -1.13 15.20 2.53
CA ALA A 195 -1.50 15.58 3.90
C ALA A 195 -1.38 14.38 4.86
N PRO A 196 -1.02 14.61 6.14
CA PRO A 196 -0.15 13.73 6.91
C PRO A 196 -0.93 12.76 7.80
N GLY A 197 -0.68 11.46 7.63
CA GLY A 197 -1.29 10.38 8.43
C GLY A 197 -0.31 9.49 9.20
N GLY A 198 1.00 9.62 9.03
CA GLY A 198 1.97 8.81 9.77
C GLY A 198 2.19 9.31 11.19
N SER A 199 2.43 8.42 12.16
CA SER A 199 2.85 8.86 13.49
C SER A 199 4.13 9.70 13.33
N LEU A 200 4.14 10.95 13.84
CA LEU A 200 5.27 11.89 13.76
C LEU A 200 6.62 11.26 14.18
N VAL A 201 6.58 10.13 14.91
CA VAL A 201 7.73 9.38 15.40
C VAL A 201 8.38 8.56 14.27
N GLU A 202 7.62 8.01 13.34
CA GLU A 202 8.11 7.18 12.22
C GLU A 202 8.72 8.03 11.11
N GLU A 203 8.09 9.15 10.75
CA GLU A 203 8.65 10.13 9.81
C GLU A 203 10.01 10.68 10.29
N LEU A 204 10.16 10.90 11.60
CA LEU A 204 11.44 11.34 12.14
C LEU A 204 12.49 10.23 12.17
N LEU A 205 12.12 8.97 12.40
CA LEU A 205 13.07 7.86 12.57
C LEU A 205 13.96 7.63 11.35
N VAL A 206 13.45 7.78 10.13
CA VAL A 206 14.24 7.47 8.93
C VAL A 206 15.07 8.66 8.45
N ASP A 207 14.60 9.89 8.70
CA ASP A 207 15.46 11.07 8.69
C ASP A 207 16.65 10.93 9.67
N ILE A 208 16.49 10.11 10.71
CA ILE A 208 17.51 9.85 11.73
C ILE A 208 18.40 8.65 11.42
N LEU A 209 17.86 7.59 10.82
CA LEU A 209 18.60 6.36 10.58
C LEU A 209 19.26 6.31 9.20
N GLU A 210 18.99 7.28 8.32
CA GLU A 210 19.72 7.60 7.08
C GLU A 210 19.76 6.50 6.00
N SER A 211 19.23 5.31 6.27
CA SER A 211 19.25 4.18 5.35
C SER A 211 18.12 3.17 5.67
N PRO A 212 17.48 2.55 4.66
CA PRO A 212 16.45 1.51 4.84
C PRO A 212 16.94 0.28 5.58
N GLN A 213 18.19 -0.11 5.32
CA GLN A 213 18.84 -1.20 6.03
C GLN A 213 18.90 -0.87 7.52
N ARG A 214 19.31 0.36 7.87
CA ARG A 214 19.40 0.82 9.26
C ARG A 214 18.02 0.81 9.92
N VAL A 215 16.99 1.30 9.23
CA VAL A 215 15.61 1.27 9.73
C VAL A 215 15.15 -0.16 10.01
N THR A 216 15.35 -1.06 9.05
CA THR A 216 14.93 -2.47 9.16
C THR A 216 15.66 -3.18 10.30
N VAL A 217 16.99 -3.01 10.39
CA VAL A 217 17.80 -3.59 11.48
C VAL A 217 17.38 -3.02 12.83
N TYR A 218 17.14 -1.71 12.92
CA TYR A 218 16.72 -1.05 14.15
C TYR A 218 15.35 -1.54 14.63
N LEU A 219 14.36 -1.60 13.75
CA LEU A 219 13.00 -2.04 14.11
C LEU A 219 12.97 -3.53 14.47
N THR A 220 13.66 -4.36 13.70
CA THR A 220 13.79 -5.80 14.00
C THR A 220 14.51 -6.01 15.34
N ALA A 221 15.58 -5.27 15.59
CA ALA A 221 16.28 -5.32 16.86
C ALA A 221 15.41 -4.86 18.02
N LEU A 222 14.60 -3.80 17.84
CA LEU A 222 13.65 -3.28 18.83
C LEU A 222 12.61 -4.33 19.26
N ARG A 223 12.12 -5.14 18.31
CA ARG A 223 11.17 -6.23 18.59
C ARG A 223 11.79 -7.36 19.40
N LEU A 224 13.03 -7.70 19.09
CA LEU A 224 13.70 -8.90 19.63
C LEU A 224 14.41 -8.67 20.96
N GLN A 225 14.52 -7.42 21.45
CA GLN A 225 15.43 -7.07 22.55
C GLN A 225 15.29 -7.93 23.82
N PRO A 226 16.42 -8.27 24.47
CA PRO A 226 17.79 -8.12 23.97
C PRO A 226 18.05 -9.07 22.80
N THR A 227 18.82 -8.64 21.79
CA THR A 227 18.98 -9.39 20.54
C THR A 227 20.43 -9.62 20.13
N THR A 228 20.66 -10.56 19.21
CA THR A 228 21.97 -10.80 18.59
C THR A 228 21.91 -10.51 17.08
N PRO A 229 23.05 -10.21 16.42
CA PRO A 229 23.08 -10.04 14.98
C PRO A 229 22.47 -11.21 14.21
N GLY A 230 22.75 -12.45 14.62
CA GLY A 230 22.17 -13.64 14.00
C GLY A 230 20.65 -13.75 14.17
N ALA A 231 20.10 -13.32 15.32
CA ALA A 231 18.65 -13.32 15.54
C ALA A 231 17.93 -12.30 14.65
N VAL A 232 18.51 -11.11 14.50
CA VAL A 232 17.99 -10.06 13.61
C VAL A 232 18.15 -10.47 12.13
N ALA A 233 19.28 -11.04 11.75
CA ALA A 233 19.50 -11.53 10.38
C ALA A 233 18.51 -12.65 10.02
N GLY A 234 18.13 -13.50 10.97
CA GLY A 234 17.12 -14.53 10.78
C GLY A 234 15.72 -14.02 10.43
N GLN A 235 15.43 -12.73 10.68
CA GLN A 235 14.14 -12.09 10.40
C GLN A 235 14.23 -10.98 9.33
N THR A 236 15.36 -10.89 8.63
CA THR A 236 15.57 -9.89 7.57
C THR A 236 16.22 -10.52 6.35
N LEU A 237 16.24 -9.79 5.23
CA LEU A 237 16.96 -10.20 4.03
C LEU A 237 18.48 -9.90 4.10
N PHE A 238 18.98 -9.38 5.22
CA PHE A 238 20.38 -8.98 5.37
C PHE A 238 21.23 -10.11 5.93
N THR A 239 22.51 -10.14 5.55
CA THR A 239 23.45 -11.11 6.13
C THR A 239 23.76 -10.75 7.59
N GLU A 240 24.12 -11.74 8.40
CA GLU A 240 24.53 -11.53 9.79
C GLU A 240 25.67 -10.50 9.91
N GLU A 241 26.63 -10.52 8.99
CA GLU A 241 27.71 -9.51 8.89
C GLU A 241 27.16 -8.10 8.67
N THR A 242 26.21 -7.92 7.74
CA THR A 242 25.59 -6.62 7.45
C THR A 242 24.79 -6.10 8.64
N VAL A 243 24.12 -6.99 9.37
CA VAL A 243 23.38 -6.67 10.58
C VAL A 243 24.33 -6.31 11.72
N GLU A 244 25.42 -7.06 11.90
CA GLU A 244 26.44 -6.80 12.93
C GLU A 244 27.09 -5.43 12.72
N ASP A 245 27.48 -5.09 11.49
CA ASP A 245 28.03 -3.78 11.15
C ASP A 245 27.03 -2.66 11.48
N THR A 246 25.75 -2.87 11.16
CA THR A 246 24.69 -1.88 11.39
C THR A 246 24.42 -1.66 12.88
N LEU A 247 24.37 -2.73 13.68
CA LEU A 247 24.21 -2.65 15.13
C LEU A 247 25.44 -2.02 15.79
N GLY A 248 26.63 -2.28 15.27
CA GLY A 248 27.87 -1.60 15.67
C GLY A 248 27.84 -0.09 15.40
N ASP A 249 27.34 0.32 14.23
CA ASP A 249 27.13 1.74 13.93
C ASP A 249 26.13 2.38 14.92
N PHE A 250 25.04 1.69 15.25
CA PHE A 250 24.09 2.16 16.26
C PHE A 250 24.72 2.28 17.64
N GLU A 251 25.57 1.34 18.05
CA GLU A 251 26.33 1.43 19.29
C GLU A 251 27.22 2.68 19.30
N MET A 252 27.98 2.90 18.23
CA MET A 252 28.84 4.07 18.08
C MET A 252 28.06 5.40 18.12
N GLU A 253 26.83 5.40 17.62
CA GLU A 253 25.95 6.56 17.62
C GLU A 253 25.16 6.73 18.93
N GLY A 254 25.23 5.75 19.83
CA GLY A 254 24.45 5.68 21.06
C GLY A 254 22.96 5.42 20.80
N ILE A 255 22.62 4.79 19.68
CA ILE A 255 21.29 4.27 19.37
C ILE A 255 21.11 2.87 19.93
N ALA A 256 22.20 2.11 20.10
CA ALA A 256 22.21 0.81 20.75
C ALA A 256 23.23 0.77 21.90
N ASP A 257 23.02 -0.13 22.85
CA ASP A 257 24.00 -0.52 23.86
C ASP A 257 24.26 -2.03 23.73
N ARG A 258 25.54 -2.42 23.79
CA ARG A 258 25.96 -3.83 23.75
C ARG A 258 26.34 -4.31 25.14
N ASN A 259 25.79 -5.45 25.57
CA ASN A 259 26.09 -6.04 26.88
C ASN A 259 27.35 -6.95 26.83
N ASP A 260 27.79 -7.43 28.01
CA ASP A 260 28.99 -8.28 28.15
C ASP A 260 28.84 -9.66 27.45
N ASP A 261 27.61 -10.10 27.23
CA ASP A 261 27.26 -11.34 26.51
C ASP A 261 27.21 -11.12 24.98
N GLY A 262 27.40 -9.88 24.53
CA GLY A 262 27.47 -9.50 23.13
C GLY A 262 26.12 -9.21 22.48
N GLU A 263 25.04 -9.15 23.26
CA GLU A 263 23.68 -8.81 22.81
C GLU A 263 23.47 -7.29 22.76
N TYR A 264 22.57 -6.84 21.89
CA TYR A 264 22.24 -5.45 21.66
C TYR A 264 20.84 -5.10 22.21
N GLU A 265 20.74 -3.94 22.84
CA GLU A 265 19.47 -3.25 23.14
C GLU A 265 19.48 -1.88 22.45
N VAL A 266 18.52 -1.65 21.54
CA VAL A 266 18.33 -0.34 20.91
C VAL A 266 17.46 0.58 21.77
N VAL A 267 17.81 1.85 21.88
CA VAL A 267 17.04 2.84 22.63
C VAL A 267 15.69 3.09 21.96
N SER A 268 14.69 3.57 22.72
CA SER A 268 13.36 3.82 22.17
C SER A 268 13.36 4.86 21.02
N PRO A 269 12.41 4.80 20.08
CA PRO A 269 12.27 5.76 18.97
C PRO A 269 12.36 7.23 19.40
N VAL A 270 11.65 7.60 20.47
CA VAL A 270 11.66 8.96 21.02
C VAL A 270 13.06 9.39 21.48
N THR A 271 13.87 8.45 21.96
CA THR A 271 15.24 8.70 22.40
C THR A 271 16.17 8.90 21.20
N VAL A 272 16.01 8.09 20.16
CA VAL A 272 16.72 8.24 18.87
C VAL A 272 16.48 9.64 18.29
N ILE A 273 15.21 10.09 18.29
CA ILE A 273 14.80 11.43 17.85
C ILE A 273 15.46 12.55 18.63
N ARG A 274 15.39 12.49 19.97
CA ARG A 274 16.01 13.53 20.82
C ARG A 274 17.52 13.60 20.66
N LYS A 275 18.20 12.46 20.52
CA LYS A 275 19.67 12.42 20.37
C LYS A 275 20.12 13.15 19.10
N ARG A 276 19.40 13.00 17.99
CA ARG A 276 19.74 13.68 16.72
C ARG A 276 19.40 15.16 16.72
N GLN A 277 18.27 15.56 17.27
CA GLN A 277 17.93 16.99 17.45
C GLN A 277 19.01 17.72 18.26
N ASN A 278 19.48 17.10 19.36
CA ASN A 278 20.57 17.65 20.16
C ASN A 278 21.90 17.71 19.40
N ARG A 279 22.21 16.72 18.54
CA ARG A 279 23.42 16.72 17.71
C ARG A 279 23.40 17.85 16.68
N LEU A 280 22.28 18.05 15.99
CA LEU A 280 22.10 19.17 15.03
C LEU A 280 22.20 20.53 15.72
N TRP A 281 21.58 20.69 16.88
CA TRP A 281 21.65 21.93 17.65
C TRP A 281 23.08 22.25 18.10
N ASN A 282 23.84 21.23 18.55
CA ASN A 282 25.25 21.37 18.93
C ASN A 282 26.17 21.71 17.75
N LEU A 283 25.87 21.22 16.54
CA LEU A 283 26.62 21.55 15.33
C LEU A 283 26.36 22.99 14.89
N LEU A 284 25.10 23.45 14.92
CA LEU A 284 24.72 24.83 14.60
C LEU A 284 25.26 25.83 15.64
N SER A 285 25.25 25.48 16.93
CA SER A 285 25.76 26.34 18.00
C SER A 285 27.29 26.43 18.07
N ARG A 286 28.01 25.52 17.38
CA ARG A 286 29.48 25.57 17.25
C ARG A 286 29.96 26.31 16.01
N GLY A 287 29.05 26.61 15.07
CA GLY A 287 29.33 27.36 13.83
C GLY A 287 29.06 28.87 13.92
N LEU A 288 28.66 29.37 15.09
CA LEU A 288 28.38 30.77 15.42
C LEU A 288 29.37 31.24 16.50
#